data_AF-A0A6I1JGG6-F1
#
_entry.id   AF-A0A6I1JGG6-F1
#
_cell.length_a   1.000
_cell.length_b   1.000
_cell.length_c   1.000
_cell.angle_alpha   90.00
_cell.angle_beta   90.00
_cell.angle_gamma   90.00
#
_symmetry.space_group_name_H-M   'P 1'
#
loop_
_entity.id
_entity.type
_entity.pdbx_description
1 polymer ?
#
loop_
_entity_poly.entity_id
_entity_poly.type
_entity_poly.pdbx_seq_one_letter_code
_entity_poly.pdbx_strand_id
1 'polypeptide(L)'
;TLLAEAGHPGGIKLTMDTANTFPSLDVAQALQASFARGGVTLEVLPATGAQVLAKFRARNHQLFIGTWGLGHPDPHYNADSFTHNPPGRDNPGKLSWRNNWDMPELSARTEAAMQERDADARAAMYRQIQEDFMKVSPFVVFAQQQVQVGVRANVTGYMASSPGLSAIYWRASKS
;
A
#
# COMPACT_ATOMS: atom_id res chain seq x y z
N THR A 1 -16.28 22.57 -4.07
CA THR A 1 -15.64 21.22 -4.11
C THR A 1 -14.31 21.33 -3.39
N LEU A 2 -13.78 20.24 -2.82
CA LEU A 2 -12.47 20.26 -2.14
C LEU A 2 -11.34 20.79 -3.05
N LEU A 3 -11.39 20.52 -4.36
CA LEU A 3 -10.44 21.08 -5.32
C LEU A 3 -10.52 22.61 -5.42
N ALA A 4 -11.72 23.20 -5.41
CA ALA A 4 -11.87 24.66 -5.45
C ALA A 4 -11.37 25.32 -4.15
N GLU A 5 -11.65 24.72 -3.00
CA GLU A 5 -11.11 25.16 -1.69
C GLU A 5 -9.58 25.07 -1.64
N ALA A 6 -9.02 24.06 -2.30
CA ALA A 6 -7.57 23.90 -2.48
C ALA A 6 -6.96 24.81 -3.59
N GLY A 7 -7.73 25.73 -4.18
CA GLY A 7 -7.24 26.67 -5.20
C GLY A 7 -7.20 26.12 -6.64
N HIS A 8 -7.84 24.97 -6.89
CA HIS A 8 -7.93 24.32 -8.20
C HIS A 8 -9.39 24.21 -8.71
N PRO A 9 -10.12 25.34 -8.88
CA PRO A 9 -11.51 25.30 -9.32
C PRO A 9 -11.70 24.73 -10.74
N GLY A 10 -10.66 24.81 -11.59
CA GLY A 10 -10.63 24.22 -12.92
C GLY A 10 -10.21 22.74 -12.94
N GLY A 11 -9.99 22.12 -11.78
CA GLY A 11 -9.47 20.77 -11.68
C GLY A 11 -7.95 20.68 -11.73
N ILE A 12 -7.45 19.43 -11.69
CA ILE A 12 -6.02 19.10 -11.77
C ILE A 12 -5.79 17.95 -12.74
N LYS A 13 -4.55 17.84 -13.25
CA LYS A 13 -4.10 16.69 -14.04
C LYS A 13 -3.05 15.91 -13.27
N LEU A 14 -3.21 14.59 -13.19
CA LEU A 14 -2.30 13.66 -12.53
C LEU A 14 -1.99 12.47 -13.44
N THR A 15 -0.87 11.81 -13.19
CA THR A 15 -0.48 10.54 -13.79
C THR A 15 -0.54 9.41 -12.76
N MET A 16 -0.93 8.21 -13.19
CA MET A 16 -0.91 7.01 -12.37
C MET A 16 -0.11 5.91 -13.06
N ASP A 17 1.01 5.54 -12.44
CA ASP A 17 1.81 4.40 -12.86
C ASP A 17 1.15 3.10 -12.41
N THR A 18 0.90 2.18 -13.35
CA THR A 18 0.24 0.89 -13.08
C THR A 18 0.86 -0.24 -13.89
N ALA A 19 0.83 -1.45 -13.33
CA ALA A 19 1.23 -2.64 -14.07
C ALA A 19 0.19 -2.93 -15.17
N ASN A 20 0.67 -3.27 -16.38
CA ASN A 20 -0.17 -3.69 -17.50
C ASN A 20 -0.68 -5.13 -17.36
N THR A 21 -1.30 -5.43 -16.21
CA THR A 21 -1.79 -6.76 -15.84
C THR A 21 -3.05 -6.62 -14.99
N PHE A 22 -3.96 -7.59 -15.12
CA PHE A 22 -5.11 -7.71 -14.24
C PHE A 22 -4.67 -7.96 -12.78
N PRO A 23 -5.32 -7.36 -11.76
CA PRO A 23 -6.40 -6.37 -11.86
C PRO A 23 -5.90 -4.91 -11.88
N SER A 24 -4.59 -4.65 -11.87
CA SER A 24 -4.03 -3.31 -11.66
C SER A 24 -4.45 -2.30 -12.73
N LEU A 25 -4.48 -2.69 -14.00
CA LEU A 25 -4.91 -1.80 -15.08
C LEU A 25 -6.41 -1.50 -15.00
N ASP A 26 -7.23 -2.52 -14.75
CA ASP A 26 -8.69 -2.41 -14.63
C ASP A 26 -9.08 -1.46 -13.50
N VAL A 27 -8.42 -1.60 -12.34
CA VAL A 27 -8.64 -0.69 -11.21
C VAL A 27 -8.19 0.73 -11.56
N ALA A 28 -7.04 0.90 -12.22
CA ALA A 28 -6.57 2.23 -12.64
C ALA A 28 -7.56 2.92 -13.61
N GLN A 29 -8.18 2.18 -14.53
CA GLN A 29 -9.21 2.70 -15.43
C GLN A 29 -10.51 3.06 -14.69
N ALA A 30 -10.93 2.24 -13.74
CA ALA A 30 -12.09 2.56 -12.89
C ALA A 30 -11.86 3.81 -12.04
N LEU A 31 -10.64 3.98 -11.51
CA LEU A 31 -10.21 5.19 -10.82
C LEU A 31 -10.19 6.38 -11.78
N GLN A 32 -9.67 6.24 -12.99
CA GLN A 32 -9.67 7.31 -14.00
C GLN A 32 -11.08 7.85 -14.26
N ALA A 33 -12.06 6.97 -14.47
CA ALA A 33 -13.46 7.37 -14.65
C ALA A 33 -14.04 8.06 -13.41
N SER A 34 -13.68 7.57 -12.21
CA SER A 34 -14.15 8.16 -10.95
C SER A 34 -13.55 9.53 -10.67
N PHE A 35 -12.25 9.71 -10.95
CA PHE A 35 -11.49 10.95 -10.79
C PHE A 35 -12.01 12.05 -11.71
N ALA A 36 -12.39 11.70 -12.96
CA ALA A 36 -12.96 12.65 -13.92
C ALA A 36 -14.25 13.31 -13.38
N ARG A 37 -15.12 12.55 -12.69
CA ARG A 37 -16.33 13.10 -12.04
C ARG A 37 -16.01 14.07 -10.92
N GLY A 38 -14.83 13.95 -10.30
CA GLY A 38 -14.33 14.83 -9.26
C GLY A 38 -13.53 16.03 -9.76
N GLY A 39 -13.41 16.23 -11.08
CA GLY A 39 -12.59 17.30 -11.66
C GLY A 39 -11.09 16.99 -11.73
N VAL A 40 -10.70 15.71 -11.66
CA VAL A 40 -9.30 15.29 -11.83
C VAL A 40 -9.14 14.54 -13.15
N THR A 41 -8.28 15.05 -14.03
CA THR A 41 -7.86 14.31 -15.23
C THR A 41 -6.74 13.36 -14.84
N LEU A 42 -7.03 12.06 -14.83
CA LEU A 42 -6.05 11.02 -14.51
C LEU A 42 -5.52 10.38 -15.80
N GLU A 43 -4.22 10.49 -16.06
CA GLU A 43 -3.52 9.80 -17.15
C GLU A 43 -2.94 8.48 -16.64
N VAL A 44 -3.46 7.35 -17.13
CA VAL A 44 -3.01 6.02 -16.73
C VAL A 44 -1.79 5.63 -17.58
N LEU A 45 -0.69 5.30 -16.92
CA LEU A 45 0.59 4.95 -17.54
C LEU A 45 0.89 3.45 -17.31
N PRO A 46 0.43 2.56 -18.20
CA PRO A 46 0.70 1.13 -18.08
C PRO A 46 2.15 0.79 -18.49
N ALA A 47 2.82 -0.02 -17.67
CA ALA A 47 4.14 -0.58 -17.98
C ALA A 47 4.31 -1.98 -17.36
N THR A 48 5.47 -2.62 -17.53
CA THR A 48 5.75 -3.87 -16.80
C THR A 48 5.81 -3.61 -15.29
N GLY A 49 5.42 -4.58 -14.47
CA GLY A 49 5.45 -4.43 -13.02
C GLY A 49 6.85 -4.05 -12.48
N ALA A 50 7.92 -4.55 -13.10
CA ALA A 50 9.29 -4.20 -12.75
C ALA A 50 9.61 -2.71 -13.01
N GLN A 51 9.19 -2.16 -14.15
CA GLN A 51 9.38 -0.75 -14.50
C GLN A 51 8.60 0.17 -13.55
N VAL A 52 7.33 -0.16 -13.30
CA VAL A 52 6.46 0.59 -12.37
C VAL A 52 7.08 0.61 -10.97
N LEU A 53 7.51 -0.55 -10.47
CA LEU A 53 8.12 -0.66 -9.14
C LEU A 53 9.46 0.07 -9.05
N ALA A 54 10.27 0.04 -10.10
CA ALA A 54 11.53 0.79 -10.16
C ALA A 54 11.28 2.30 -10.08
N LYS A 55 10.29 2.82 -10.85
CA LYS A 55 9.89 4.23 -10.82
C LYS A 55 9.36 4.66 -9.45
N PHE A 56 8.51 3.84 -8.83
CA PHE A 56 8.02 4.06 -7.47
C PHE A 56 9.15 4.10 -6.43
N ARG A 57 10.10 3.15 -6.50
CA ARG A 57 11.26 3.11 -5.59
C ARG A 57 12.22 4.29 -5.79
N ALA A 58 12.31 4.79 -7.01
CA ALA A 58 13.04 6.02 -7.34
C ALA A 58 12.30 7.30 -6.96
N ARG A 59 11.09 7.21 -6.37
CA ARG A 59 10.26 8.34 -5.93
C ARG A 59 9.90 9.28 -7.08
N ASN A 60 9.78 8.74 -8.29
CA ASN A 60 9.49 9.50 -9.51
C ASN A 60 8.05 9.24 -10.00
N HIS A 61 7.09 9.10 -9.09
CA HIS A 61 5.67 8.88 -9.39
C HIS A 61 4.84 10.04 -8.88
N GLN A 62 3.68 10.28 -9.51
CA GLN A 62 2.63 11.12 -8.92
C GLN A 62 1.64 10.25 -8.14
N LEU A 63 1.11 9.22 -8.80
CA LEU A 63 0.30 8.18 -8.18
C LEU A 63 0.83 6.81 -8.57
N PHE A 64 0.82 5.88 -7.62
CA PHE A 64 1.17 4.48 -7.81
C PHE A 64 0.07 3.62 -7.21
N ILE A 65 -0.36 2.60 -7.96
CA ILE A 65 -1.21 1.54 -7.45
C ILE A 65 -0.40 0.27 -7.24
N GLY A 66 -0.48 -0.29 -6.05
CA GLY A 66 0.23 -1.52 -5.73
C GLY A 66 -0.40 -2.28 -4.58
N THR A 67 -0.02 -3.55 -4.50
CA THR A 67 -0.39 -4.45 -3.40
C THR A 67 0.72 -4.44 -2.35
N TRP A 68 0.32 -4.40 -1.07
CA TRP A 68 1.24 -4.60 0.05
C TRP A 68 1.02 -5.98 0.68
N GLY A 69 2.11 -6.61 1.09
CA GLY A 69 2.13 -7.92 1.71
C GLY A 69 2.79 -7.87 3.09
N LEU A 70 2.33 -8.72 4.01
CA LEU A 70 2.96 -8.86 5.32
C LEU A 70 4.29 -9.60 5.20
N GLY A 71 5.37 -9.05 5.78
CA GLY A 71 6.66 -9.72 5.90
C GLY A 71 6.71 -10.69 7.09
N HIS A 72 6.03 -10.36 8.19
CA HIS A 72 5.85 -11.22 9.36
C HIS A 72 4.56 -10.85 10.12
N PRO A 73 3.99 -11.75 10.95
CA PRO A 73 2.70 -11.53 11.60
C PRO A 73 2.83 -10.70 12.89
N ASP A 74 3.40 -9.49 12.80
CA ASP A 74 3.37 -8.51 13.88
C ASP A 74 2.90 -7.14 13.33
N PRO A 75 1.99 -6.43 14.02
CA PRO A 75 1.45 -5.15 13.56
C PRO A 75 2.51 -4.07 13.33
N HIS A 76 3.65 -4.15 14.01
CA HIS A 76 4.75 -3.21 13.85
C HIS A 76 5.32 -3.25 12.43
N TYR A 77 5.29 -4.38 11.72
CA TYR A 77 5.77 -4.45 10.33
C TYR A 77 5.07 -3.43 9.43
N ASN A 78 3.75 -3.33 9.57
CA ASN A 78 2.95 -2.36 8.82
C ASN A 78 3.15 -0.94 9.35
N ALA A 79 3.12 -0.75 10.68
CA ALA A 79 3.34 0.58 11.26
C ALA A 79 4.71 1.15 10.83
N ASP A 80 5.79 0.38 10.94
CA ASP A 80 7.13 0.78 10.53
C ASP A 80 7.22 1.14 9.03
N SER A 81 6.45 0.44 8.20
CA SER A 81 6.46 0.67 6.75
C SER A 81 5.64 1.89 6.34
N PHE A 82 4.48 2.12 6.97
CA PHE A 82 3.52 3.14 6.56
C PHE A 82 3.59 4.43 7.39
N THR A 83 3.95 4.35 8.67
CA THR A 83 3.79 5.45 9.64
C THR A 83 5.09 5.89 10.32
N HIS A 84 6.24 5.41 9.83
CA HIS A 84 7.55 5.77 10.36
C HIS A 84 8.46 6.28 9.26
N ASN A 85 9.05 7.47 9.41
CA ASN A 85 10.08 8.01 8.52
C ASN A 85 11.05 8.88 9.35
N PRO A 86 12.12 8.30 9.91
CA PRO A 86 13.02 9.04 10.78
C PRO A 86 13.80 10.09 9.97
N PRO A 87 14.03 11.29 10.53
CA PRO A 87 14.68 12.38 9.81
C PRO A 87 16.15 12.06 9.47
N GLY A 88 16.63 12.62 8.37
CA GLY A 88 18.07 12.63 8.04
C GLY A 88 18.67 11.31 7.56
N ARG A 89 17.86 10.28 7.27
CA ARG A 89 18.34 9.03 6.66
C ARG A 89 17.45 8.61 5.49
N ASP A 90 18.08 8.07 4.44
CA ASP A 90 17.36 7.39 3.38
C ASP A 90 16.79 6.06 3.91
N ASN A 91 15.48 5.89 3.78
CA ASN A 91 14.77 4.71 4.26
C ASN A 91 14.03 4.01 3.10
N PRO A 92 14.73 3.49 2.08
CA PRO A 92 14.12 2.95 0.87
C PRO A 92 13.21 1.75 1.10
N GLY A 93 13.23 1.14 2.29
CA GLY A 93 12.29 0.09 2.70
C GLY A 93 10.91 0.62 3.10
N LYS A 94 10.80 1.87 3.57
CA LYS A 94 9.58 2.45 4.15
C LYS A 94 8.73 3.13 3.07
N LEU A 95 7.43 2.85 3.06
CA LEU A 95 6.49 3.44 2.12
C LEU A 95 6.23 4.92 2.41
N SER A 96 6.22 5.31 3.68
CA SER A 96 6.21 6.72 4.13
C SER A 96 7.32 7.53 3.44
N TRP A 97 8.56 7.02 3.45
CA TRP A 97 9.72 7.64 2.80
C TRP A 97 9.58 7.64 1.27
N ARG A 98 9.13 6.53 0.67
CA ARG A 98 8.93 6.45 -0.80
C ARG A 98 7.88 7.44 -1.30
N ASN A 99 6.92 7.85 -0.46
CA ASN A 99 5.90 8.83 -0.82
C ASN A 99 6.21 10.24 -0.30
N ASN A 100 7.45 10.49 0.13
CA ASN A 100 7.89 11.80 0.63
C ASN A 100 6.98 12.36 1.73
N TRP A 101 6.41 11.47 2.54
CA TRP A 101 5.57 11.87 3.66
C TRP A 101 6.45 12.21 4.85
N ASP A 102 6.21 13.36 5.48
CA ASP A 102 6.82 13.76 6.74
C ASP A 102 5.76 13.80 7.86
N MET A 103 6.08 13.15 8.99
CA MET A 103 5.14 12.77 10.04
C MET A 103 5.91 12.50 11.36
N PRO A 104 6.66 13.47 11.90
CA PRO A 104 7.58 13.25 13.02
C PRO A 104 6.87 12.71 14.27
N GLU A 105 5.68 13.23 14.59
CA GLU A 105 4.89 12.77 15.73
C GLU A 105 4.41 11.32 15.59
N LEU A 106 3.92 10.96 14.38
CA LEU A 106 3.45 9.61 14.11
C LEU A 106 4.61 8.61 14.05
N SER A 107 5.78 9.06 13.59
CA SER A 107 7.02 8.30 13.62
C SER A 107 7.45 8.00 15.06
N ALA A 108 7.51 9.01 15.94
CA ALA A 108 7.85 8.83 17.35
C ALA A 108 6.87 7.88 18.08
N ARG A 109 5.57 7.97 17.77
CA ARG A 109 4.57 7.05 18.33
C ARG A 109 4.73 5.61 17.82
N THR A 110 5.13 5.44 16.56
CA THR A 110 5.42 4.12 15.98
C THR A 110 6.64 3.48 16.66
N GLU A 111 7.68 4.27 16.94
CA GLU A 111 8.85 3.83 17.71
C GLU A 111 8.49 3.45 19.15
N ALA A 112 7.66 4.27 19.83
CA ALA A 112 7.21 3.98 21.18
C ALA A 112 6.39 2.66 21.24
N ALA A 113 5.50 2.42 20.27
CA ALA A 113 4.71 1.18 20.19
C ALA A 113 5.57 -0.07 19.91
N MET A 114 6.79 0.09 19.41
CA MET A 114 7.76 -1.00 19.29
C MET A 114 8.30 -1.42 20.66
N GLN A 115 8.48 -0.44 21.55
CA GLN A 115 9.14 -0.62 22.85
C GLN A 115 8.17 -1.02 23.97
N GLU A 116 6.86 -0.84 23.75
CA GLU A 116 5.82 -1.26 24.70
C GLU A 116 5.78 -2.80 24.86
N ARG A 117 5.74 -3.24 26.11
CA ARG A 117 5.78 -4.66 26.51
C ARG A 117 4.42 -5.20 26.92
N ASP A 118 3.54 -4.33 27.41
CA ASP A 118 2.17 -4.69 27.71
C ASP A 118 1.36 -4.86 26.41
N ALA A 119 0.75 -6.03 26.23
CA ALA A 119 0.10 -6.37 24.97
C ALA A 119 -1.13 -5.51 24.68
N ASP A 120 -1.92 -5.17 25.71
CA ASP A 120 -3.15 -4.40 25.57
C ASP A 120 -2.85 -2.92 25.32
N ALA A 121 -1.86 -2.36 26.03
CA ALA A 121 -1.35 -1.02 25.79
C ALA A 121 -0.78 -0.91 24.37
N ARG A 122 0.06 -1.88 23.96
CA ARG A 122 0.64 -1.92 22.60
C ARG A 122 -0.43 -1.99 21.53
N ALA A 123 -1.48 -2.80 21.72
CA ALA A 123 -2.61 -2.88 20.80
C ALA A 123 -3.39 -1.56 20.71
N ALA A 124 -3.62 -0.89 21.84
CA ALA A 124 -4.27 0.42 21.88
C ALA A 124 -3.45 1.49 21.13
N MET A 125 -2.12 1.49 21.31
CA MET A 125 -1.23 2.40 20.58
C MET A 125 -1.32 2.20 19.07
N TYR A 126 -1.27 0.94 18.59
CA TYR A 126 -1.40 0.66 17.15
C TYR A 126 -2.77 1.00 16.59
N ARG A 127 -3.85 0.87 17.37
CA ARG A 127 -5.18 1.31 16.93
C ARG A 127 -5.20 2.83 16.70
N GLN A 128 -4.68 3.61 17.65
CA GLN A 128 -4.61 5.06 17.48
C GLN A 128 -3.71 5.48 16.31
N ILE A 129 -2.58 4.81 16.11
CA ILE A 129 -1.70 5.04 14.95
C ILE A 129 -2.44 4.81 13.63
N GLN A 130 -3.21 3.72 13.53
CA GLN A 130 -4.00 3.41 12.33
C GLN A 130 -5.11 4.43 12.08
N GLU A 131 -5.82 4.85 13.13
CA GLU A 131 -6.87 5.87 13.00
C GLU A 131 -6.32 7.20 12.50
N ASP A 132 -5.15 7.62 12.99
CA ASP A 132 -4.53 8.88 12.56
C ASP A 132 -3.97 8.75 11.15
N PHE A 133 -3.34 7.61 10.82
CA PHE A 133 -2.93 7.29 9.45
C PHE A 133 -4.08 7.42 8.45
N MET A 134 -5.26 6.87 8.76
CA MET A 134 -6.41 6.94 7.86
C MET A 134 -6.93 8.37 7.64
N LYS A 135 -6.66 9.30 8.55
CA LYS A 135 -7.10 10.70 8.46
C LYS A 135 -6.14 11.57 7.66
N VAL A 136 -4.83 11.39 7.84
CA VAL A 136 -3.82 12.35 7.38
C VAL A 136 -2.82 11.81 6.37
N SER A 137 -2.83 10.50 6.11
CA SER A 137 -1.82 9.91 5.24
C SER A 137 -2.07 10.19 3.76
N PRO A 138 -1.02 10.16 2.91
CA PRO A 138 -1.16 10.25 1.47
C PRO A 138 -1.59 8.92 0.82
N PHE A 139 -2.00 7.93 1.62
CA PHE A 139 -2.38 6.61 1.14
C PHE A 139 -3.89 6.46 1.11
N VAL A 140 -4.40 5.87 0.03
CA VAL A 140 -5.80 5.44 -0.07
C VAL A 140 -5.84 3.92 -0.02
N VAL A 141 -6.18 3.39 1.16
CA VAL A 141 -6.40 1.95 1.36
C VAL A 141 -7.86 1.65 1.04
N PHE A 142 -8.13 0.87 0.00
CA PHE A 142 -9.50 0.64 -0.49
C PHE A 142 -9.94 -0.83 -0.53
N ALA A 143 -9.01 -1.79 -0.44
CA ALA A 143 -9.34 -3.21 -0.49
C ALA A 143 -8.27 -4.10 0.17
N GLN A 144 -8.70 -5.25 0.66
CA GLN A 144 -7.84 -6.39 1.03
C GLN A 144 -8.01 -7.48 -0.03
N GLN A 145 -6.97 -7.74 -0.82
CA GLN A 145 -7.02 -8.78 -1.85
C GLN A 145 -7.19 -10.16 -1.20
N GLN A 146 -8.18 -10.90 -1.67
CA GLN A 146 -8.37 -12.31 -1.34
C GLN A 146 -7.61 -13.15 -2.38
N VAL A 147 -6.83 -14.13 -1.91
CA VAL A 147 -6.09 -15.04 -2.78
C VAL A 147 -6.96 -16.25 -3.08
N GLN A 148 -7.38 -16.37 -4.33
CA GLN A 148 -8.15 -17.50 -4.84
C GLN A 148 -7.27 -18.35 -5.74
N VAL A 149 -7.32 -19.67 -5.55
CA VAL A 149 -6.47 -20.62 -6.27
C VAL A 149 -7.31 -21.76 -6.80
N GLY A 150 -7.18 -22.03 -8.10
CA GLY A 150 -7.74 -23.22 -8.73
C GLY A 150 -6.73 -24.36 -8.64
N VAL A 151 -7.10 -25.47 -7.99
CA VAL A 151 -6.29 -26.70 -7.94
C VAL A 151 -7.08 -27.87 -8.53
N ARG A 152 -6.38 -28.84 -9.15
CA ARG A 152 -7.03 -30.07 -9.61
C ARG A 152 -7.61 -30.81 -8.40
N ALA A 153 -8.72 -31.51 -8.60
CA ALA A 153 -9.41 -32.25 -7.54
C ALA A 153 -8.53 -33.30 -6.84
N ASN A 154 -7.51 -33.83 -7.53
CA ASN A 154 -6.57 -34.80 -6.97
C ASN A 154 -5.34 -34.17 -6.29
N VAL A 155 -5.26 -32.85 -6.20
CA VAL A 155 -4.17 -32.14 -5.48
C VAL A 155 -4.63 -31.84 -4.06
N THR A 156 -3.86 -32.26 -3.07
CA THR A 156 -4.08 -31.94 -1.65
C THR A 156 -2.85 -31.27 -1.05
N GLY A 157 -3.01 -30.59 0.09
CA GLY A 157 -1.89 -29.99 0.84
C GLY A 157 -1.27 -28.73 0.24
N TYR A 158 -1.73 -28.27 -0.92
CA TYR A 158 -1.38 -26.94 -1.46
C TYR A 158 -2.00 -25.84 -0.60
N MET A 159 -1.20 -24.86 -0.19
CA MET A 159 -1.70 -23.67 0.49
C MET A 159 -1.23 -22.42 -0.25
N ALA A 160 -2.20 -21.63 -0.71
CA ALA A 160 -1.94 -20.29 -1.19
C ALA A 160 -1.45 -19.43 -0.03
N SER A 161 -0.46 -18.58 -0.27
CA SER A 161 0.06 -17.62 0.69
C SER A 161 -0.61 -16.26 0.52
N SER A 162 -0.49 -15.41 1.54
CA SER A 162 -0.83 -13.99 1.42
C SER A 162 -0.02 -13.34 0.30
N PRO A 163 -0.54 -12.30 -0.40
CA PRO A 163 0.26 -11.55 -1.36
C PRO A 163 1.59 -11.11 -0.73
N GLY A 164 2.72 -11.40 -1.38
CA GLY A 164 4.06 -11.10 -0.87
C GLY A 164 4.75 -12.23 -0.09
N LEU A 165 4.06 -13.33 0.23
CA LEU A 165 4.66 -14.53 0.82
C LEU A 165 4.72 -15.67 -0.21
N SER A 166 5.65 -16.62 -0.04
CA SER A 166 5.77 -17.80 -0.92
C SER A 166 4.63 -18.80 -0.67
N ALA A 167 4.03 -19.32 -1.74
CA ALA A 167 3.05 -20.40 -1.63
C ALA A 167 3.70 -21.68 -1.08
N ILE A 168 2.93 -22.47 -0.35
CA ILE A 168 3.42 -23.68 0.31
C ILE A 168 3.23 -24.87 -0.64
N TYR A 169 4.33 -25.31 -1.27
CA TYR A 169 4.33 -26.46 -2.18
C TYR A 169 4.84 -27.75 -1.54
N TRP A 170 5.66 -27.69 -0.50
CA TRP A 170 6.30 -28.89 0.08
C TRP A 170 5.33 -29.80 0.86
N ARG A 171 4.10 -29.33 1.11
CA ARG A 171 3.00 -30.14 1.66
C ARG A 171 2.10 -30.72 0.57
N ALA A 172 2.28 -30.31 -0.69
CA ALA A 172 1.38 -30.67 -1.77
C ALA A 172 1.65 -32.11 -2.26
N SER A 173 0.58 -32.86 -2.49
CA SER A 173 0.63 -34.21 -3.07
C SER A 173 -0.45 -34.39 -4.15
N LYS A 174 -0.29 -35.41 -4.99
CA LYS A 174 -1.28 -35.85 -5.98
C LYS A 174 -1.64 -37.31 -5.75
N SER A 175 -2.93 -37.62 -5.78
CA SER A 175 -3.46 -38.99 -5.82
C SER A 175 -3.95 -39.38 -7.22
#